data_AF-A0A4Q2YQG9-F1
#
_entry.id   AF-A0A4Q2YQG9-F1
#
_cell.length_a   1.000
_cell.length_b   1.000
_cell.length_c   1.000
_cell.angle_alpha   90.00
_cell.angle_beta   90.00
_cell.angle_gamma   90.00
#
_symmetry.space_group_name_H-M   'P 1'
#
loop_
_entity.id
_entity.type
_entity.pdbx_description
1 polymer ?
#
loop_
_entity_poly.entity_id
_entity_poly.type
_entity_poly.pdbx_seq_one_letter_code
_entity_poly.pdbx_strand_id
1 'polypeptide(L)' 'EDTELITRVQQGMQSKSFTMGPLSDKEVCLKHFCSRMRDLIPEARLETAPPPGWSR' A
#
# COMPACT_ATOMS: atom_id res chain seq x y z
N GLU A 1 -4.57 -17.35 -10.79
CA GLU A 1 -3.33 -17.36 -9.98
C GLU A 1 -3.07 -16.00 -9.36
N ASP A 2 -2.69 -14.99 -10.15
CA ASP A 2 -2.38 -13.64 -9.62
C ASP A 2 -3.58 -12.92 -8.96
N THR A 3 -4.78 -13.05 -9.52
CA THR A 3 -5.99 -12.43 -8.92
C THR A 3 -6.29 -12.99 -7.53
N GLU A 4 -6.13 -14.30 -7.33
CA GLU A 4 -6.37 -14.93 -6.04
C GLU A 4 -5.30 -14.53 -5.03
N LEU A 5 -4.04 -14.44 -5.48
CA LEU A 5 -2.93 -13.96 -4.67
C LEU A 5 -3.18 -12.53 -4.20
N ILE A 6 -3.47 -11.61 -5.12
CA ILE A 6 -3.72 -10.19 -4.80
C ILE A 6 -4.96 -10.03 -3.90
N THR A 7 -6.01 -10.83 -4.13
CA THR A 7 -7.20 -10.81 -3.25
C THR A 7 -6.85 -11.19 -1.81
N ARG A 8 -6.02 -12.23 -1.61
CA ARG A 8 -5.58 -12.63 -0.28
C ARG A 8 -4.65 -11.60 0.36
N VAL A 9 -3.76 -10.99 -0.41
CA VAL A 9 -2.92 -9.88 0.05
C VAL A 9 -3.79 -8.72 0.53
N GLN A 10 -4.79 -8.32 -0.25
CA GLN A 10 -5.69 -7.22 0.10
C GLN A 10 -6.49 -7.52 1.38
N GLN A 11 -6.98 -8.75 1.53
CA GLN A 11 -7.65 -9.20 2.76
C GLN A 11 -6.71 -9.16 3.97
N GLY A 12 -5.46 -9.61 3.80
CA GLY A 12 -4.43 -9.55 4.84
C GLY A 12 -4.13 -8.12 5.27
N MET A 13 -4.02 -7.19 4.32
CA MET A 13 -3.77 -5.77 4.57
C MET A 13 -4.91 -5.07 5.33
N GLN A 14 -6.13 -5.61 5.29
CA GLN A 14 -7.27 -5.10 6.05
C GLN A 14 -7.30 -5.59 7.51
N SER A 15 -6.42 -6.54 7.87
CA SER A 15 -6.33 -7.07 9.24
C SER A 15 -5.74 -6.03 10.20
N LYS A 16 -6.20 -6.06 11.46
CA LYS A 16 -5.69 -5.20 12.54
C LYS A 16 -4.23 -5.46 12.90
N SER A 17 -3.69 -6.63 12.54
CA SER A 17 -2.32 -7.02 12.84
C SER A 17 -1.34 -6.72 11.69
N PHE A 18 -1.84 -6.23 10.56
CA PHE A 18 -0.98 -5.89 9.43
C PHE A 18 -0.22 -4.58 9.70
N THR A 19 1.07 -4.59 9.40
CA THR A 19 1.93 -3.39 9.43
C THR A 19 2.78 -3.38 8.16
N MET A 20 3.12 -2.18 7.69
CA MET A 20 3.93 -2.04 6.48
C MET A 20 5.38 -2.46 6.76
N GLY A 21 5.86 -3.46 6.03
CA GLY A 21 7.26 -3.89 6.07
C GLY A 21 8.14 -3.16 5.04
N PRO A 22 9.48 -3.22 5.19
CA PRO A 22 10.39 -2.66 4.20
C PRO A 22 10.31 -3.44 2.88
N LEU A 23 10.36 -2.71 1.76
CA LEU A 23 10.48 -3.31 0.42
C LEU A 23 11.91 -3.81 0.19
N SER A 24 12.05 -5.02 -0.33
CA SER A 24 13.31 -5.63 -0.73
C SER A 24 14.00 -4.83 -1.84
N ASP A 25 15.33 -4.90 -1.91
CA ASP A 25 16.12 -4.23 -2.95
C ASP A 25 15.82 -4.70 -4.37
N LYS A 26 15.21 -5.88 -4.49
CA LYS A 26 14.76 -6.41 -5.79
C LYS A 26 13.40 -5.87 -6.24
N GLU A 27 12.63 -5.26 -5.34
CA GLU A 27 11.28 -4.74 -5.63
C GLU A 27 11.33 -3.32 -6.23
N VAL A 28 12.21 -3.12 -7.21
CA VAL A 28 12.53 -1.80 -7.79
C VAL A 28 11.29 -1.13 -8.39
N CYS A 29 10.48 -1.89 -9.14
CA CYS A 29 9.24 -1.36 -9.74
C CYS A 29 8.23 -0.92 -8.67
N LEU A 30 8.11 -1.68 -7.58
CA LEU A 30 7.20 -1.36 -6.48
C LEU A 30 7.70 -0.15 -5.69
N LYS A 31 9.01 -0.06 -5.42
CA LYS A 31 9.65 1.12 -4.81
C LYS A 31 9.38 2.38 -5.62
N HIS A 32 9.58 2.31 -6.94
CA HIS A 32 9.32 3.44 -7.84
C HIS A 32 7.83 3.82 -7.85
N PHE A 33 6.93 2.84 -7.98
CA PHE A 33 5.48 3.05 -7.93
C PHE A 33 5.05 3.72 -6.61
N CYS A 34 5.48 3.19 -5.46
CA CYS A 34 5.19 3.78 -4.15
C CYS A 34 5.77 5.19 -3.99
N SER A 35 6.92 5.49 -4.60
CA SER A 35 7.47 6.85 -4.62
C SER A 35 6.54 7.79 -5.40
N ARG A 36 6.19 7.42 -6.63
CA ARG A 36 5.30 8.21 -7.49
C ARG A 36 3.93 8.43 -6.87
N MET A 37 3.36 7.41 -6.22
CA MET A 37 2.10 7.54 -5.49
C MET A 37 2.20 8.56 -4.36
N ARG A 38 3.27 8.54 -3.57
CA ARG A 38 3.46 9.49 -2.45
C ARG A 38 3.70 10.92 -2.92
N ASP A 39 4.18 11.11 -4.14
CA ASP A 39 4.32 12.45 -4.74
C ASP A 39 2.98 12.99 -5.23
N LEU A 40 2.11 12.12 -5.77
CA LEU A 40 0.78 12.48 -6.25
C LEU A 40 -0.26 12.60 -5.12
N ILE A 41 -0.14 11.74 -4.12
CA ILE A 41 -1.05 11.59 -2.98
C ILE A 41 -0.18 11.57 -1.71
N PRO A 42 0.10 12.74 -1.11
CA PRO A 42 0.92 12.82 0.10
C PRO A 42 0.38 11.99 1.27
N GLU A 43 -0.95 11.83 1.35
CA GLU A 43 -1.66 11.02 2.34
C GLU A 43 -1.32 9.53 2.25
N ALA A 44 -0.77 9.05 1.12
CA ALA A 44 -0.23 7.70 1.00
C ALA A 44 1.03 7.46 1.87
N ARG A 45 1.57 8.50 2.53
CA ARG A 45 2.61 8.39 3.56
C ARG A 45 2.06 7.98 4.93
N LEU A 46 0.75 8.07 5.14
CA LEU A 46 0.14 7.68 6.42
C LEU A 46 0.22 6.17 6.59
N GLU A 47 0.58 5.72 7.79
CA GLU A 47 0.65 4.29 8.13
C GLU A 47 -0.75 3.64 8.14
N THR A 48 -1.78 4.44 8.39
CA THR A 48 -3.18 4.04 8.41
C THR A 48 -3.97 4.78 7.35
N ALA A 49 -5.02 4.16 6.83
CA ALA A 49 -5.90 4.80 5.88
C ALA A 49 -6.45 6.12 6.44
N PRO A 50 -6.43 7.22 5.66
CA PRO A 50 -7.01 8.50 6.07
C PRO A 50 -8.53 8.37 6.32
N PRO A 51 -9.11 9.28 7.10
CA PRO A 51 -10.53 9.24 7.45
C PRO A 51 -11.42 9.31 6.20
N PRO A 52 -12.64 8.72 6.24
CA PRO A 52 -13.59 8.80 5.14
C PRO A 52 -13.84 10.25 4.69
N GLY A 53 -13.82 10.49 3.38
CA GLY A 53 -14.05 11.82 2.79
C GLY A 53 -12.80 12.65 2.51
N TRP A 54 -11.60 12.13 2.79
CA TRP A 54 -10.33 12.84 2.55
C TRP A 54 -10.07 13.17 1.07
N SER A 55 -10.50 12.31 0.14
CA SER A 55 -10.22 12.42 -1.30
C SER A 55 -11.39 13.00 -2.10
N ARG A 56 -12.28 13.77 -1.47
CA ARG A 56 -13.48 14.31 -2.11
C ARG A 56 -13.18 15.58 -2.90
#